data_AF-A0A914XGZ7-F1
#
_entry.id   AF-A0A914XGZ7-F1
#
_cell.length_a   1.000
_cell.length_b   1.000
_cell.length_c   1.000
_cell.angle_alpha   90.00
_cell.angle_beta   90.00
_cell.angle_gamma   90.00
#
_symmetry.space_group_name_H-M   'P 1'
#
loop_
_entity.id
_entity.type
_entity.pdbx_description
1 polymer ?
#
loop_
_entity_poly.entity_id
_entity_poly.type
_entity_poly.pdbx_seq_one_letter_code
_entity_poly.pdbx_strand_id
1 'polypeptide(L)'
;MELSMPSLMSSDRHERKPRSMLHTNAWLKNRERGTCQPEPSCSFYARRLYENIYPFARFDPTACPDRSQGHIRSGVFGLEFSSDGRVLGVAAENKSLSFFDPLRPPDPFLTVANAHRDCVNCVKFLDNRLLASCSDDHTIKLWDLRQMKT
;
A
#
# COMPACT_ATOMS: atom_id res chain seq x y z
N MET A 1 17.45 -76.00 -23.96
CA MET A 1 17.39 -74.66 -23.33
C MET A 1 18.71 -73.99 -23.67
N GLU A 2 18.65 -73.07 -24.62
CA GLU A 2 19.80 -72.34 -25.15
C GLU A 2 20.45 -71.45 -24.07
N LEU A 3 21.78 -71.46 -24.03
CA LEU A 3 22.60 -70.46 -23.35
C LEU A 3 22.90 -69.34 -24.36
N SER A 4 22.44 -68.13 -24.07
CA SER A 4 22.69 -66.93 -24.86
C SER A 4 24.07 -66.32 -24.52
N MET A 5 24.83 -65.94 -25.55
CA MET A 5 26.00 -65.01 -25.52
C MET A 5 25.50 -63.54 -25.38
N PRO A 6 26.31 -62.43 -25.46
CA PRO A 6 27.77 -62.27 -25.65
C PRO A 6 28.45 -61.15 -24.81
N SER A 7 29.75 -60.96 -25.07
CA SER A 7 30.64 -59.89 -24.62
C SER A 7 30.72 -58.68 -25.58
N LEU A 8 31.28 -57.58 -25.05
CA LEU A 8 32.11 -56.53 -25.69
C LEU A 8 31.45 -55.36 -26.47
N MET A 9 31.64 -54.17 -25.87
CA MET A 9 32.03 -52.86 -26.44
C MET A 9 31.46 -52.37 -27.78
N SER A 10 30.83 -51.19 -27.74
CA SER A 10 31.03 -50.14 -28.74
C SER A 10 30.78 -48.76 -28.14
N SER A 11 31.53 -47.78 -28.63
CA SER A 11 31.60 -46.39 -28.18
C SER A 11 30.30 -45.63 -28.44
N ASP A 12 29.92 -44.71 -27.56
CA ASP A 12 29.03 -43.62 -27.98
C ASP A 12 29.43 -42.26 -27.43
N ARG A 13 29.62 -41.37 -28.41
CA ARG A 13 30.11 -40.00 -28.31
C ARG A 13 29.17 -39.15 -27.45
N HIS A 14 29.70 -38.48 -26.44
CA HIS A 14 29.05 -37.27 -25.93
C HIS A 14 29.32 -36.12 -26.92
N GLU A 15 28.42 -35.94 -27.88
CA GLU A 15 28.35 -34.74 -28.70
C GLU A 15 28.12 -33.51 -27.81
N ARG A 16 29.18 -32.71 -27.62
CA ARG A 16 29.03 -31.36 -27.08
C ARG A 16 28.36 -30.49 -28.14
N LYS A 17 27.09 -30.13 -27.94
CA LYS A 17 26.40 -29.13 -28.77
C LYS A 17 27.22 -27.83 -28.79
N PRO A 18 27.47 -27.22 -29.96
CA PRO A 18 28.17 -25.94 -30.03
C PRO A 18 27.30 -24.84 -29.41
N ARG A 19 27.88 -24.05 -28.49
CA ARG A 19 27.28 -22.80 -28.03
C ARG A 19 27.25 -21.82 -29.21
N SER A 20 26.12 -21.71 -29.90
CA SER A 20 25.93 -20.65 -30.89
C SER A 20 25.89 -19.31 -30.16
N MET A 21 26.99 -18.56 -30.24
CA MET A 21 27.02 -17.14 -29.96
C MET A 21 26.24 -16.42 -31.05
N LEU A 22 24.92 -16.33 -30.90
CA LEU A 22 24.13 -15.32 -31.58
C LEU A 22 23.53 -14.45 -30.48
N HIS A 23 24.31 -13.47 -30.01
CA HIS A 23 23.76 -12.31 -29.31
C HIS A 23 22.95 -11.53 -30.35
N THR A 24 21.73 -11.96 -30.60
CA THR A 24 20.78 -11.19 -31.40
C THR A 24 20.47 -9.91 -30.63
N ASN A 25 20.81 -8.77 -31.22
CA ASN A 25 20.46 -7.42 -30.76
C ASN A 25 18.94 -7.15 -30.86
N ALA A 26 18.13 -8.12 -30.47
CA ALA A 26 16.67 -8.07 -30.47
C ALA A 26 16.18 -6.97 -29.51
N TRP A 27 16.86 -6.79 -28.38
CA TRP A 27 16.57 -5.73 -27.43
C TRP A 27 16.71 -4.32 -28.06
N LEU A 28 17.77 -4.09 -28.84
CA LEU A 28 18.04 -2.80 -29.49
C LEU A 28 16.94 -2.47 -30.51
N LYS A 29 16.52 -3.47 -31.30
CA LYS A 29 15.43 -3.34 -32.28
C LYS A 29 14.07 -3.09 -31.62
N ASN A 30 13.80 -3.69 -30.46
CA ASN A 30 12.54 -3.49 -29.73
C ASN A 30 12.49 -2.12 -29.05
N ARG A 31 13.64 -1.60 -28.60
CA ARG A 31 13.77 -0.25 -28.04
C ARG A 31 13.47 0.82 -29.09
N GLU A 32 13.97 0.67 -30.31
CA GLU A 32 13.71 1.62 -31.41
C GLU A 32 12.26 1.61 -31.89
N ARG A 33 11.53 0.50 -31.69
CA ARG A 33 10.11 0.37 -32.05
C ARG A 33 9.14 0.85 -30.96
N GLY A 34 9.64 1.35 -29.83
CA GLY A 34 8.81 1.78 -28.69
C GLY A 34 8.03 0.65 -28.00
N THR A 35 8.22 -0.59 -28.44
CA THR A 35 7.60 -1.78 -27.84
C THR A 35 8.53 -2.31 -26.75
N CYS A 36 8.66 -1.56 -25.66
CA CYS A 36 9.23 -2.10 -24.43
C CYS A 36 8.25 -3.15 -23.90
N GLN A 37 8.37 -4.41 -24.35
CA GLN A 37 7.89 -5.53 -23.54
C GLN A 37 8.71 -5.45 -22.25
N PRO A 38 8.07 -5.31 -21.08
CA PRO A 38 8.82 -5.29 -19.83
C PRO A 38 9.58 -6.60 -19.76
N GLU A 39 10.90 -6.55 -19.74
CA GLU A 39 11.74 -7.71 -19.49
C GLU A 39 11.16 -8.45 -18.28
N PRO A 40 10.96 -9.78 -18.36
CA PRO A 40 10.41 -10.54 -17.23
C PRO A 40 11.26 -10.39 -15.96
N SER A 41 12.52 -9.94 -16.08
CA SER A 41 13.36 -9.54 -14.95
C SER A 41 12.88 -8.26 -14.26
N CYS A 42 12.47 -7.22 -15.00
CA CYS A 42 11.89 -6.00 -14.43
C CYS A 42 10.58 -6.32 -13.70
N SER A 43 9.74 -7.21 -14.24
CA SER A 43 8.54 -7.66 -13.54
C SER A 43 8.85 -8.61 -12.38
N PHE A 44 9.88 -9.46 -12.46
CA PHE A 44 10.29 -10.36 -11.36
C PHE A 44 10.85 -9.60 -10.15
N TYR A 45 11.78 -8.66 -10.36
CA TYR A 45 12.34 -7.85 -9.27
C TYR A 45 11.30 -6.87 -8.72
N ALA A 46 10.55 -6.19 -9.58
CA ALA A 46 9.47 -5.31 -9.10
C ALA A 46 8.43 -6.11 -8.32
N ARG A 47 7.96 -7.24 -8.86
CA ARG A 47 6.99 -8.10 -8.18
C ARG A 47 7.53 -8.58 -6.83
N ARG A 48 8.78 -9.01 -6.74
CA ARG A 48 9.36 -9.51 -5.48
C ARG A 48 9.69 -8.40 -4.47
N LEU A 49 10.05 -7.20 -4.93
CA LEU A 49 10.27 -6.04 -4.08
C LEU A 49 8.95 -5.48 -3.54
N TYR A 50 7.89 -5.49 -4.35
CA TYR A 50 6.58 -4.95 -4.00
C TYR A 50 5.60 -6.00 -3.45
N GLU A 51 5.88 -7.30 -3.58
CA GLU A 51 5.11 -8.39 -2.96
C GLU A 51 5.11 -8.31 -1.43
N ASN A 52 6.00 -7.52 -0.81
CA ASN A 52 6.02 -7.32 0.64
C ASN A 52 5.37 -6.00 1.09
N ILE A 53 4.82 -5.20 0.17
CA ILE A 53 4.09 -3.96 0.51
C ILE A 53 2.60 -4.27 0.58
N TYR A 54 2.21 -5.03 1.60
CA TYR A 54 0.80 -5.20 1.95
C TYR A 54 0.44 -4.25 3.10
N PRO A 55 -0.78 -3.68 3.09
CA PRO A 55 -1.26 -2.91 4.22
C PRO A 55 -1.37 -3.82 5.46
N PHE A 56 -0.70 -3.44 6.54
CA PHE A 56 -0.75 -4.19 7.81
C PHE A 56 -2.14 -4.13 8.47
N ALA A 57 -2.82 -3.00 8.34
CA ALA A 57 -4.16 -2.78 8.86
C ALA A 57 -4.97 -1.89 7.91
N ARG A 58 -6.29 -2.08 7.90
CA ARG A 58 -7.25 -1.24 7.18
C ARG A 58 -8.43 -0.95 8.08
N PHE A 59 -8.74 0.33 8.25
CA PHE A 59 -10.01 0.76 8.81
C PHE A 59 -11.05 0.86 7.70
N ASP A 60 -12.19 0.19 7.86
CA ASP A 60 -13.33 0.32 6.97
C ASP A 60 -14.56 0.72 7.80
N PRO A 61 -15.00 1.98 7.72
CA PRO A 61 -16.13 2.46 8.51
C PRO A 61 -17.46 1.82 8.09
N THR A 62 -17.50 1.06 6.99
CA THR A 62 -18.70 0.34 6.50
C THR A 62 -18.76 -1.11 6.96
N ALA A 63 -17.69 -1.66 7.57
CA ALA A 63 -17.66 -3.03 8.05
C ALA A 63 -18.46 -3.24 9.35
N CYS A 64 -18.84 -2.14 10.03
CA CYS A 64 -19.73 -2.18 11.17
C CYS A 64 -21.19 -2.42 10.69
N PRO A 65 -21.87 -3.50 11.11
CA PRO A 65 -23.21 -3.84 10.63
C PRO A 65 -24.32 -2.89 11.13
N ASP A 66 -24.00 -1.96 12.03
CA ASP A 66 -24.94 -0.96 12.50
C ASP A 66 -25.01 0.23 11.52
N ARG A 67 -25.95 0.13 10.58
CA ARG A 67 -26.29 1.15 9.58
C ARG A 67 -26.85 2.46 10.17
N SER A 68 -26.89 2.63 11.49
CA SER A 68 -27.47 3.81 12.15
C SER A 68 -26.51 4.99 12.34
N GLN A 69 -25.20 4.77 12.26
CA GLN A 69 -24.23 5.86 12.17
C GLN A 69 -23.95 6.13 10.70
N GLY A 70 -24.29 7.33 10.21
CA GLY A 70 -24.15 7.76 8.82
C GLY A 70 -22.70 7.86 8.32
N HIS A 71 -21.90 6.81 8.49
CA HIS A 71 -20.61 6.60 7.86
C HIS A 71 -20.82 6.29 6.37
N ILE A 72 -21.30 7.30 5.66
CA ILE A 72 -21.27 7.35 4.21
C ILE A 72 -19.79 7.31 3.82
N ARG A 73 -19.45 6.46 2.85
CA ARG A 73 -18.16 6.46 2.16
C ARG A 73 -17.66 7.90 2.03
N SER A 74 -16.57 8.21 2.72
CA SER A 74 -16.03 9.56 2.81
C SER A 74 -14.59 9.54 2.36
N GLY A 75 -14.21 10.49 1.51
CA GLY A 75 -12.80 10.73 1.21
C GLY A 75 -12.03 11.08 2.48
N VAL A 76 -10.79 10.61 2.56
CA VAL A 76 -9.80 11.13 3.52
C VAL A 76 -8.96 12.14 2.76
N PHE A 77 -9.00 13.40 3.21
CA PHE A 77 -8.28 14.48 2.53
C PHE A 77 -6.93 14.76 3.16
N GLY A 78 -6.81 14.56 4.47
CA GLY A 78 -5.58 14.81 5.21
C GLY A 78 -5.37 13.80 6.32
N LEU A 79 -4.11 13.47 6.57
CA LEU A 79 -3.69 12.70 7.73
C LEU A 79 -2.38 13.26 8.26
N GLU A 80 -2.19 13.20 9.56
CA GLU A 80 -0.94 13.62 10.21
C GLU A 80 -0.69 12.85 11.50
N PHE A 81 0.57 12.48 11.72
CA PHE A 81 1.03 11.90 12.97
C PHE A 81 1.40 12.98 13.97
N SER A 82 1.12 12.72 15.24
CA SER A 82 1.72 13.46 16.35
C SER A 82 3.24 13.26 16.37
N SER A 83 3.97 14.19 16.99
CA SER A 83 5.43 14.14 17.05
C SER A 83 5.95 12.91 17.82
N ASP A 84 5.17 12.37 18.76
CA ASP A 84 5.45 11.12 19.47
C ASP A 84 5.02 9.85 18.72
N GLY A 85 4.34 9.99 17.58
CA GLY A 85 3.85 8.90 16.74
C GLY A 85 2.74 8.05 17.37
N ARG A 86 2.17 8.47 18.51
CA ARG A 86 1.12 7.71 19.21
C ARG A 86 -0.28 8.00 18.70
N VAL A 87 -0.47 9.12 18.02
CA VAL A 87 -1.76 9.57 17.52
C VAL A 87 -1.64 9.85 16.03
N LEU A 88 -2.53 9.25 15.26
CA LEU A 88 -2.76 9.57 13.87
C LEU A 88 -4.09 10.32 13.79
N GLY A 89 -4.04 11.60 13.43
CA GLY A 89 -5.23 12.38 13.12
C GLY A 89 -5.60 12.25 11.65
N VAL A 90 -6.89 12.05 11.37
CA VAL A 90 -7.43 11.89 10.03
C VAL A 90 -8.56 12.88 9.83
N ALA A 91 -8.46 13.66 8.75
CA ALA A 91 -9.46 14.60 8.28
C ALA A 91 -10.26 14.00 7.13
N ALA A 92 -11.58 14.04 7.27
CA ALA A 92 -12.51 13.40 6.36
C ALA A 92 -13.53 14.37 5.76
N GLU A 93 -13.99 14.02 4.56
CA GLU A 93 -15.05 14.71 3.81
C GLU A 93 -16.38 14.76 4.57
N ASN A 94 -16.68 13.77 5.42
CA ASN A 94 -17.85 13.71 6.28
C ASN A 94 -17.81 14.70 7.47
N LYS A 95 -17.06 15.80 7.35
CA LYS A 95 -16.99 16.90 8.31
C LYS A 95 -16.48 16.49 9.69
N SER A 96 -15.84 15.33 9.76
CA SER A 96 -15.42 14.68 11.00
C SER A 96 -13.91 14.58 11.07
N LEU A 97 -13.42 14.55 12.31
CA LEU A 97 -12.03 14.23 12.63
C LEU A 97 -12.00 12.89 13.35
N SER A 98 -11.17 11.97 12.88
CA SER A 98 -10.97 10.67 13.54
C SER A 98 -9.52 10.54 13.99
N PHE A 99 -9.33 9.99 15.18
CA PHE A 99 -8.01 9.79 15.78
C PHE A 99 -7.77 8.32 16.05
N PHE A 100 -6.63 7.84 15.61
CA PHE A 100 -6.22 6.45 15.68
C PHE A 100 -4.93 6.32 16.49
N ASP A 101 -4.78 5.19 17.15
CA ASP A 101 -3.47 4.77 17.63
C ASP A 101 -2.88 3.84 16.56
N PRO A 102 -1.76 4.23 15.92
CA PRO A 102 -1.21 3.47 14.79
C PRO A 102 -0.63 2.11 15.18
N LEU A 103 -0.44 1.83 16.48
CA LEU A 103 0.08 0.56 16.98
C LEU A 103 -1.03 -0.38 17.49
N ARG A 104 -2.27 0.11 17.56
CA ARG A 104 -3.44 -0.63 18.07
C ARG A 104 -4.40 -1.01 16.93
N PRO A 105 -5.41 -1.88 17.19
CA PRO A 105 -6.42 -2.25 16.21
C PRO A 105 -7.03 -1.03 15.51
N PRO A 106 -7.58 -1.21 14.29
CA PRO A 106 -7.84 -0.14 13.34
C PRO A 106 -8.98 0.81 13.74
N ASP A 107 -9.57 0.65 14.92
CA ASP A 107 -10.68 1.47 15.36
C ASP A 107 -10.20 2.83 15.89
N PRO A 108 -10.88 3.93 15.53
CA PRO A 108 -10.55 5.23 16.07
C PRO A 108 -10.89 5.24 17.55
N PHE A 109 -9.95 5.67 18.39
CA PHE A 109 -10.21 5.83 19.83
C PHE A 109 -11.05 7.08 20.12
N LEU A 110 -11.08 8.03 19.19
CA LEU A 110 -11.87 9.25 19.27
C LEU A 110 -12.31 9.66 17.86
N THR A 111 -13.60 9.94 17.70
CA THR A 111 -14.15 10.56 16.49
C THR A 111 -14.99 11.75 16.90
N VAL A 112 -14.65 12.93 16.39
CA VAL A 112 -15.42 14.16 16.57
C VAL A 112 -16.28 14.35 15.34
N ALA A 113 -17.55 13.94 15.43
CA ALA A 113 -18.54 14.14 14.38
C ALA A 113 -18.94 15.62 14.29
N ASN A 114 -19.13 16.14 13.07
CA ASN A 114 -19.44 17.55 12.82
C ASN A 114 -18.40 18.51 13.44
N ALA A 115 -17.12 18.12 13.40
CA ALA A 115 -16.02 18.97 13.82
C ALA A 115 -16.03 20.31 13.06
N HIS A 116 -16.41 20.28 11.79
CA HIS A 116 -16.62 21.45 10.93
C HIS A 116 -18.01 21.45 10.30
N ARG A 117 -18.40 22.59 9.70
CA ARG A 117 -19.69 22.70 8.97
C ARG A 117 -19.61 22.15 7.56
N ASP A 118 -18.40 21.96 7.05
CA ASP A 118 -18.13 21.38 5.74
C ASP A 118 -16.91 20.44 5.80
N CYS A 119 -16.49 19.93 4.63
CA CYS A 119 -15.38 19.00 4.45
C CYS A 119 -14.13 19.46 5.20
N VAL A 120 -13.49 18.54 5.94
CA VAL A 120 -12.22 18.83 6.61
C VAL A 120 -11.08 18.43 5.68
N ASN A 121 -10.32 19.42 5.23
CA ASN A 121 -9.30 19.22 4.21
C ASN A 121 -7.95 18.80 4.80
N CYS A 122 -7.64 19.28 6.01
CA CYS A 122 -6.37 19.00 6.63
C CYS A 122 -6.47 19.04 8.16
N VAL A 123 -5.57 18.29 8.78
CA VAL A 123 -5.28 18.34 10.20
C VAL A 123 -3.77 18.45 10.37
N LYS A 124 -3.32 19.36 11.23
CA LYS A 124 -1.91 19.62 11.56
C LYS A 124 -1.71 19.54 13.06
N PHE A 125 -0.72 18.77 13.49
CA PHE A 125 -0.30 18.74 14.88
C PHE A 125 0.72 19.85 15.13
N LEU A 126 0.45 20.68 16.13
CA LEU A 126 1.46 21.63 16.64
C LEU A 126 2.40 20.90 17.62
N ASP A 127 1.82 20.05 18.46
CA ASP A 127 2.49 19.23 19.47
C ASP A 127 1.60 18.01 19.77
N ASN A 128 1.98 17.13 20.70
CA ASN A 128 1.22 15.94 21.10
C ASN A 128 -0.10 16.25 21.82
N ARG A 129 -0.48 17.53 21.92
CA ARG A 129 -1.69 18.01 22.60
C ARG A 129 -2.56 18.90 21.72
N LEU A 130 -1.93 19.82 21.01
CA LEU A 130 -2.62 20.86 20.24
C LEU A 130 -2.58 20.53 18.76
N LEU A 131 -3.73 20.66 18.11
CA LEU A 131 -3.85 20.48 16.68
C LEU A 131 -4.77 21.52 16.06
N ALA A 132 -4.52 21.80 14.79
CA ALA A 132 -5.30 22.69 13.97
C ALA A 132 -5.96 21.89 12.85
N SER A 133 -7.21 22.21 12.54
CA SER A 133 -7.90 21.69 11.35
C SER A 133 -8.41 22.83 10.49
N CYS A 134 -8.41 22.63 9.18
CA CYS A 134 -9.00 23.56 8.22
C CYS A 134 -10.07 22.86 7.37
N SER A 135 -11.05 23.64 6.95
CA SER A 135 -12.24 23.13 6.26
C SER A 135 -12.71 24.09 5.17
N ASP A 136 -13.51 23.57 4.25
CA ASP A 136 -14.25 24.34 3.26
C ASP A 136 -15.30 25.28 3.88
N ASP A 137 -15.59 25.16 5.19
CA ASP A 137 -16.45 26.10 5.92
C ASP A 137 -15.82 27.49 6.17
N HIS A 138 -14.67 27.76 5.54
CA HIS A 138 -13.88 28.98 5.67
C HIS A 138 -13.35 29.22 7.09
N THR A 139 -13.29 28.19 7.94
CA THR A 139 -12.77 28.29 9.29
C THR A 139 -11.55 27.41 9.54
N ILE A 140 -10.73 27.86 10.50
CA ILE A 140 -9.66 27.08 11.10
C ILE A 140 -10.05 26.88 12.56
N LYS A 141 -10.03 25.64 13.04
CA LYS A 141 -10.31 25.31 14.44
C LYS A 141 -9.06 24.78 15.11
N LEU A 142 -8.82 25.25 16.33
CA LEU A 142 -7.78 24.75 17.21
C LEU A 142 -8.41 23.82 18.24
N TRP A 143 -7.76 22.70 18.46
CA TRP A 143 -8.23 21.65 19.35
C TRP A 143 -7.16 21.29 20.36
N ASP A 144 -7.61 20.98 21.57
CA ASP A 144 -6.81 20.39 22.63
C ASP A 144 -7.29 18.95 22.84
N LEU A 145 -6.45 17.97 22.54
CA LEU A 145 -6.77 16.54 22.68
C LEU A 145 -7.26 16.16 24.07
N ARG A 146 -6.83 16.88 25.13
CA ARG A 146 -7.28 16.62 26.51
C ARG A 146 -8.71 17.09 26.77
N GLN A 147 -9.19 18.03 25.97
CA GLN A 147 -10.50 18.66 26.12
C GLN A 147 -11.51 18.14 25.10
N MET A 148 -11.07 17.40 24.08
CA MET A 148 -11.97 16.75 23.15
C MET A 148 -12.75 15.66 23.89
N LYS A 149 -14.04 15.90 24.05
CA LYS A 149 -14.98 14.93 24.60
C LYS A 149 -15.70 14.23 23.46
N THR A 150 -15.87 12.92 23.63
CA THR A 150 -16.63 12.01 22.77
C THR A 150 -18.11 12.35 22.78
#